data_AF-A0A9X7JIN3-F1
#
_entry.id   AF-A0A9X7JIN3-F1
#
_cell.length_a   1.000
_cell.length_b   1.000
_cell.length_c   1.000
_cell.angle_alpha   90.00
_cell.angle_beta   90.00
_cell.angle_gamma   90.00
#
_symmetry.space_group_name_H-M   'P 1'
#
loop_
_entity.id
_entity.type
_entity.pdbx_description
1 polymer ?
#
loop_
_entity_poly.entity_id
_entity_poly.type
_entity_poly.pdbx_seq_one_letter_code
_entity_poly.pdbx_strand_id
1 'polypeptide(L)'
;MTTPLRDGSAPAAAAGIAAARAGTGEGDPAQAGPVKADPVKALLQRHHGLCARAVDPLEIAAVLEDGGLTDHAAAECRHRDVFSLADELYARTEREEPARPAPGVPRDPAALVHGPR
;
A
#
# COMPACT_ATOMS: atom_id res chain seq x y z
N MET A 1 -3.70 32.52 -21.98
CA MET A 1 -4.90 31.66 -21.96
C MET A 1 -4.46 30.21 -21.86
N THR A 2 -4.58 29.59 -20.69
CA THR A 2 -5.06 28.21 -20.50
C THR A 2 -5.08 27.90 -19.00
N THR A 3 -6.14 27.24 -18.57
CA THR A 3 -6.61 26.96 -17.21
C THR A 3 -6.07 25.60 -16.72
N PRO A 4 -5.88 25.36 -15.39
CA PRO A 4 -5.47 24.06 -14.87
C PRO A 4 -6.69 23.17 -14.54
N LEU A 5 -6.52 21.84 -14.50
CA LEU A 5 -7.55 20.89 -14.06
C LEU A 5 -7.06 20.04 -12.87
N ARG A 6 -7.93 19.99 -11.85
CA ARG A 6 -7.97 19.28 -10.56
C ARG A 6 -7.63 17.77 -10.61
N ASP A 7 -6.95 17.22 -9.60
CA ASP A 7 -7.37 16.76 -8.24
C ASP A 7 -8.09 15.39 -8.22
N GLY A 8 -7.56 14.48 -7.39
CA GLY A 8 -8.39 13.54 -6.63
C GLY A 8 -8.23 12.04 -6.90
N SER A 9 -7.76 11.34 -5.87
CA SER A 9 -8.36 10.10 -5.35
C SER A 9 -7.79 8.71 -5.73
N ALA A 10 -7.11 8.09 -4.77
CA ALA A 10 -6.98 6.66 -4.53
C ALA A 10 -8.22 6.04 -3.85
N PRO A 11 -8.21 4.70 -3.69
CA PRO A 11 -8.61 4.06 -2.43
C PRO A 11 -7.84 2.71 -2.12
N ALA A 12 -7.10 2.61 -0.99
CA ALA A 12 -6.59 1.48 -0.09
C ALA A 12 -7.33 0.19 0.49
N ALA A 13 -7.76 0.10 1.76
CA ALA A 13 -7.75 -1.08 2.69
C ALA A 13 -8.67 -2.35 2.53
N ALA A 14 -8.18 -3.52 2.98
CA ALA A 14 -8.90 -4.59 3.72
C ALA A 14 -8.01 -5.86 3.78
N ALA A 15 -7.51 -6.31 4.94
CA ALA A 15 -8.17 -7.07 6.02
C ALA A 15 -8.26 -8.60 5.81
N GLY A 16 -7.68 -9.35 6.77
CA GLY A 16 -7.96 -10.76 7.10
C GLY A 16 -7.20 -11.78 6.24
N ILE A 17 -6.60 -12.86 6.76
CA ILE A 17 -7.19 -13.83 7.69
C ILE A 17 -6.14 -14.82 8.24
N ALA A 18 -6.32 -15.14 9.53
CA ALA A 18 -6.19 -16.43 10.23
C ALA A 18 -5.18 -17.52 9.80
N ALA A 19 -4.41 -17.93 10.80
CA ALA A 19 -3.53 -19.09 10.86
C ALA A 19 -4.20 -20.43 10.52
N ALA A 20 -3.47 -21.29 9.81
CA ALA A 20 -3.71 -22.73 9.79
C ALA A 20 -2.48 -23.46 10.34
N ARG A 21 -2.74 -24.27 11.37
CA ARG A 21 -1.78 -25.02 12.19
C ARG A 21 -1.03 -26.08 11.38
N ALA A 22 0.19 -26.34 11.83
CA ALA A 22 1.08 -27.39 11.38
C ALA A 22 0.42 -28.78 11.39
N GLY A 23 0.60 -29.51 10.30
CA GLY A 23 0.48 -30.97 10.25
C GLY A 23 1.82 -31.52 9.73
N THR A 24 2.57 -32.17 10.61
CA THR A 24 3.76 -32.95 10.26
C THR A 24 3.31 -34.30 9.73
N GLY A 25 3.78 -34.68 8.54
CA GLY A 25 3.56 -36.00 7.95
C GLY A 25 4.68 -36.33 6.99
N GLU A 26 5.54 -37.26 7.42
CA GLU A 26 6.66 -37.88 6.72
C GLU A 26 6.17 -38.72 5.51
N GLY A 27 6.99 -38.86 4.46
CA GLY A 27 6.55 -39.11 3.07
C GLY A 27 6.44 -40.55 2.54
N ASP A 28 6.09 -40.65 1.23
CA ASP A 28 6.30 -41.80 0.33
C ASP A 28 6.18 -41.33 -1.16
N PRO A 29 7.04 -41.77 -2.12
CA PRO A 29 7.14 -41.19 -3.47
C PRO A 29 6.11 -41.70 -4.51
N ALA A 30 5.09 -42.47 -4.11
CA ALA A 30 4.13 -43.07 -5.04
C ALA A 30 2.88 -42.21 -5.38
N GLN A 31 2.92 -40.89 -5.15
CA GLN A 31 1.76 -40.02 -5.40
C GLN A 31 2.15 -38.73 -6.12
N ALA A 32 2.60 -38.84 -7.38
CA ALA A 32 2.65 -37.68 -8.28
C ALA A 32 1.22 -37.35 -8.76
N GLY A 33 0.38 -36.90 -7.82
CA GLY A 33 -0.85 -36.20 -8.14
C GLY A 33 -0.55 -34.89 -8.90
N PRO A 34 -1.55 -34.27 -9.55
CA PRO A 34 -1.36 -33.04 -10.30
C PRO A 34 -0.68 -31.99 -9.42
N VAL A 35 0.47 -31.48 -9.87
CA VAL A 35 1.20 -30.42 -9.17
C VAL A 35 0.24 -29.23 -9.10
N LYS A 36 -0.32 -28.99 -7.92
CA LYS A 36 -1.28 -27.91 -7.71
C LYS A 36 -0.56 -26.62 -8.11
N ALA A 37 -1.11 -25.89 -9.09
CA ALA A 37 -0.47 -24.68 -9.63
C ALA A 37 -0.06 -23.75 -8.48
N ASP A 38 1.11 -23.10 -8.61
CA ASP A 38 1.60 -22.18 -7.59
C ASP A 38 0.55 -21.10 -7.34
N PRO A 39 -0.08 -21.13 -6.16
CA PRO A 39 -1.20 -20.24 -5.90
C PRO A 39 -0.73 -18.77 -5.74
N VAL A 40 0.55 -18.51 -5.42
CA VAL A 40 1.14 -17.16 -5.26
C VAL A 40 1.27 -16.46 -6.60
N LYS A 41 1.71 -17.18 -7.64
CA LYS A 41 1.84 -16.67 -9.00
C LYS A 41 0.50 -16.22 -9.58
N ALA A 42 -0.58 -16.99 -9.35
CA ALA A 42 -1.93 -16.62 -9.79
C ALA A 42 -2.49 -15.41 -9.01
N LEU A 43 -2.08 -15.27 -7.75
CA LEU A 43 -2.45 -14.15 -6.90
C LEU A 43 -1.74 -12.84 -7.33
N LEU A 44 -0.44 -12.88 -7.63
CA LEU A 44 0.31 -11.75 -8.20
C LEU A 44 -0.29 -11.27 -9.53
N GLN A 45 -0.79 -12.19 -10.35
CA GLN A 45 -1.50 -11.86 -11.59
C GLN A 45 -2.86 -11.18 -11.35
N ARG A 46 -3.58 -11.53 -10.29
CA ARG A 46 -4.86 -10.89 -9.93
C ARG A 46 -4.68 -9.51 -9.30
N HIS A 47 -3.55 -9.29 -8.62
CA HIS A 47 -3.27 -8.07 -7.85
C HIS A 47 -2.14 -7.21 -8.43
N HIS A 48 -1.82 -7.35 -9.73
CA HIS A 48 -0.73 -6.65 -10.39
C HIS A 48 -0.79 -5.11 -10.26
N GLY A 49 -1.96 -4.48 -10.35
CA GLY A 49 -2.11 -3.02 -10.17
C GLY A 49 -1.80 -2.50 -8.75
N LEU A 50 -1.86 -3.38 -7.76
CA LEU A 50 -1.57 -3.12 -6.35
C LEU A 50 -0.07 -3.25 -6.04
N CYS A 51 0.66 -4.08 -6.78
CA CYS A 51 2.13 -4.08 -6.77
C CYS A 51 2.72 -2.99 -7.67
N ALA A 52 1.92 -2.48 -8.63
CA ALA A 52 2.32 -1.46 -9.61
C ALA A 52 2.25 -0.01 -9.12
N ARG A 53 1.86 0.24 -7.85
CA ARG A 53 1.98 1.56 -7.20
C ARG A 53 3.09 1.58 -6.15
N ALA A 54 3.94 0.55 -6.18
CA ALA A 54 5.11 0.47 -5.33
C ALA A 54 6.18 1.40 -5.90
N VAL A 55 6.18 2.65 -5.44
CA VAL A 55 7.38 3.49 -5.46
C VAL A 55 8.22 3.08 -4.26
N ASP A 56 9.54 3.05 -4.36
CA ASP A 56 10.39 2.82 -3.19
C ASP A 56 11.07 4.12 -2.73
N PRO A 57 11.28 4.34 -1.42
CA PRO A 57 12.08 5.46 -0.90
C PRO A 57 13.44 5.65 -1.58
N LEU A 58 14.12 4.58 -1.97
CA LEU A 58 15.41 4.68 -2.67
C LEU A 58 15.26 5.32 -4.05
N GLU A 59 14.16 5.04 -4.75
CA GLU A 59 13.88 5.65 -6.04
C GLU A 59 13.55 7.12 -5.88
N ILE A 60 12.81 7.47 -4.83
CA ILE A 60 12.54 8.86 -4.48
C ILE A 60 13.86 9.57 -4.16
N ALA A 61 14.76 8.95 -3.39
CA ALA A 61 16.06 9.53 -3.05
C ALA A 61 16.89 9.81 -4.31
N ALA A 62 16.98 8.83 -5.21
CA ALA A 62 17.71 8.97 -6.46
C ALA A 62 17.19 10.13 -7.33
N VAL A 63 15.87 10.31 -7.40
CA VAL A 63 15.25 11.41 -8.15
C VAL A 63 15.56 12.76 -7.51
N LEU A 64 15.55 12.84 -6.18
CA LEU A 64 15.90 14.07 -5.47
C LEU A 64 17.38 14.45 -5.70
N GLU A 65 18.29 13.48 -5.63
CA GLU A 65 19.74 13.70 -5.84
C GLU A 65 20.07 14.14 -7.26
N ASP A 66 19.41 13.57 -8.28
CA ASP A 66 19.54 14.00 -9.67
C ASP A 66 19.05 15.45 -9.87
N GLY A 67 18.01 15.84 -9.13
CA GLY A 67 17.54 17.21 -9.02
C GLY A 67 18.52 18.16 -8.31
N GLY A 68 19.67 17.67 -7.86
CA GLY A 68 20.68 18.43 -7.13
C GLY A 68 20.36 18.61 -5.65
N LEU A 69 19.38 17.87 -5.12
CA LEU A 69 19.10 17.85 -3.68
C LEU A 69 20.22 17.07 -2.99
N THR A 70 20.85 17.70 -2.02
CA THR A 70 21.95 17.13 -1.24
C THR A 70 21.54 16.99 0.21
N ASP A 71 22.34 16.29 1.02
CA ASP A 71 22.09 16.15 2.46
C ASP A 71 21.98 17.50 3.18
N HIS A 72 22.72 18.52 2.73
CA HIS A 72 22.60 19.87 3.26
C HIS A 72 21.23 20.47 2.96
N ALA A 73 20.71 20.29 1.74
CA ALA A 73 19.37 20.73 1.39
C ALA A 73 18.30 19.93 2.16
N ALA A 74 18.53 18.63 2.42
CA ALA A 74 17.66 17.82 3.27
C ALA A 74 17.67 18.30 4.75
N ALA A 75 18.81 18.78 5.26
CA ALA A 75 18.93 19.34 6.61
C ALA A 75 18.09 20.61 6.81
N GLU A 76 17.91 21.41 5.76
CA GLU A 76 16.96 22.54 5.77
C GLU A 76 15.51 22.05 5.93
N CYS A 77 15.18 20.89 5.35
CA CYS A 77 13.93 20.18 5.58
C CYS A 77 13.87 19.45 6.93
N ARG A 78 14.89 19.58 7.80
CA ARG A 78 15.05 18.89 9.09
C ARG A 78 15.28 17.38 8.97
N HIS A 79 15.76 16.90 7.82
CA HIS A 79 16.17 15.51 7.61
C HIS A 79 17.69 15.40 7.51
N ARG A 80 18.24 14.29 7.98
CA ARG A 80 19.71 14.12 8.08
C ARG A 80 20.38 13.98 6.72
N ASP A 81 19.69 13.38 5.76
CA ASP A 81 20.19 13.02 4.43
C ASP A 81 19.02 12.90 3.44
N VAL A 82 19.34 12.81 2.15
CA VAL A 82 18.34 12.72 1.07
C VAL A 82 17.51 11.45 1.16
N PHE A 83 18.10 10.35 1.63
CA PHE A 83 17.38 9.10 1.87
C PHE A 83 16.31 9.25 2.96
N SER A 84 16.66 9.87 4.09
CA SER A 84 15.73 10.16 5.19
C SER A 84 14.61 11.11 4.79
N LEU A 85 14.87 12.03 3.84
CA LEU A 85 13.85 12.90 3.27
C LEU A 85 12.95 12.12 2.29
N ALA A 86 13.53 11.26 1.46
CA ALA A 86 12.81 10.45 0.50
C ALA A 86 11.86 9.45 1.16
N ASP A 87 12.28 8.84 2.27
CA ASP A 87 11.45 7.98 3.11
C ASP A 87 10.24 8.76 3.67
N GLU A 88 10.46 9.99 4.13
CA GLU A 88 9.38 10.85 4.61
C GLU A 88 8.41 11.26 3.48
N LEU A 89 8.90 11.55 2.27
CA LEU A 89 8.06 11.88 1.11
C LEU A 89 7.27 10.67 0.61
N TYR A 90 7.87 9.49 0.58
CA TYR A 90 7.18 8.23 0.30
C TYR A 90 6.05 8.01 1.30
N ALA A 91 6.36 8.16 2.60
CA ALA A 91 5.41 7.99 3.69
C ALA A 91 4.25 8.99 3.63
N ARG A 92 4.46 10.20 3.10
CA ARG A 92 3.41 11.21 2.89
C ARG A 92 2.58 10.94 1.64
N THR A 93 3.19 10.48 0.56
CA THR A 93 2.50 10.13 -0.70
C THR A 93 1.52 8.97 -0.48
N GLU A 94 1.94 7.92 0.24
CA GLU A 94 1.08 6.81 0.66
C GLU A 94 -0.07 7.26 1.59
N ARG A 95 0.09 8.38 2.31
CA ARG A 95 -0.95 8.98 3.16
C ARG A 95 -1.95 9.83 2.37
N GLU A 96 -1.50 10.47 1.29
CA GLU A 96 -2.31 11.37 0.46
C GLU A 96 -3.08 10.65 -0.64
N GLU A 97 -2.56 9.53 -1.14
CA GLU A 97 -3.35 8.50 -1.80
C GLU A 97 -4.48 8.07 -0.84
N PRO A 98 -5.79 8.31 -1.11
CA PRO A 98 -6.84 7.86 -0.23
C PRO A 98 -6.62 6.43 0.23
N ALA A 99 -6.45 6.33 1.54
CA ALA A 99 -6.71 5.10 2.21
C ALA A 99 -8.15 4.65 1.83
N ARG A 100 -8.34 3.57 1.07
CA ARG A 100 -9.62 2.82 0.93
C ARG A 100 -9.95 2.57 2.36
N PRO A 101 -11.19 2.91 2.70
CA PRO A 101 -11.60 2.95 4.08
C PRO A 101 -11.16 1.64 4.74
N ALA A 102 -10.40 1.75 5.83
CA ALA A 102 -10.19 0.61 6.72
C ALA A 102 -11.56 0.00 7.00
N PRO A 103 -11.80 -1.29 6.70
CA PRO A 103 -13.11 -1.88 6.90
C PRO A 103 -13.40 -1.90 8.41
N GLY A 104 -14.29 -1.02 8.89
CA GLY A 104 -14.83 -1.14 10.25
C GLY A 104 -15.02 0.13 11.10
N VAL A 105 -15.03 1.35 10.58
CA VAL A 105 -15.57 2.49 11.35
C VAL A 105 -17.03 2.74 10.96
N PRO A 106 -18.02 2.16 11.68
CA PRO A 106 -19.41 2.54 11.49
C PRO A 106 -19.57 4.01 11.91
N ARG A 107 -19.94 4.86 10.95
CA ARG A 107 -20.55 6.15 11.26
C ARG A 107 -21.99 5.84 11.70
N ASP A 108 -22.24 5.87 12.99
CA ASP A 108 -23.56 5.65 13.58
C ASP A 108 -24.63 6.54 12.91
N PRO A 109 -25.64 5.95 12.23
CA PRO A 109 -26.79 6.68 11.72
C PRO A 109 -27.89 6.83 12.78
N ALA A 110 -27.53 7.06 14.05
CA ALA A 110 -28.51 7.28 15.13
C ALA A 110 -28.99 8.74 15.23
N ALA A 111 -28.76 9.54 14.18
CA ALA A 111 -29.21 10.92 14.06
C ALA A 111 -30.19 11.09 12.87
N LEU A 112 -31.22 10.25 12.80
CA LEU A 112 -32.51 10.62 12.21
C LEU A 112 -33.58 9.75 12.89
N VAL A 113 -34.01 10.18 14.08
CA VAL A 113 -35.35 10.79 14.28
C VAL A 113 -36.45 9.73 14.18
N HIS A 114 -36.93 9.26 15.32
CA HIS A 114 -38.20 9.73 15.91
C HIS A 114 -39.42 9.29 15.07
N GLY A 115 -40.24 8.37 15.62
CA GLY A 115 -41.61 8.12 15.14
C GLY A 115 -42.50 9.37 15.30
N PRO A 116 -43.86 9.32 15.28
CA PRO A 116 -44.81 8.18 15.21
C PRO A 116 -45.74 8.35 13.96
N ARG A 117 -46.84 7.63 13.69
CA ARG A 117 -47.89 6.96 14.48
C ARG A 117 -48.49 5.82 13.66
#